data_AF-A0A967GZ98-F1
#
_entry.id   AF-A0A967GZ98-F1
#
_cell.length_a   1.000
_cell.length_b   1.000
_cell.length_c   1.000
_cell.angle_alpha   90.00
_cell.angle_beta   90.00
_cell.angle_gamma   90.00
#
_symmetry.space_group_name_H-M   'P 1'
#
loop_
_entity.id
_entity.type
_entity.pdbx_description
1 polymer ?
#
loop_
_entity_poly.entity_id
_entity_poly.type
_entity_poly.pdbx_seq_one_letter_code
_entity_poly.pdbx_strand_id
1 'polypeptide(L)'
;MAYGLLGGVVMALIVFVVVLDSRPDLSVWHLADLDEEFTRDSEVDSFEQYLALEDRLFRQLDALVYDEVSRGPGNSINRYSRGSRADPDRWPVNWNRTFQLAHEAPRAVVL
;
A
#
# COMPACT_ATOMS: atom_id res chain seq x y z
N MET A 1 -18.26 48.77 -13.59
CA MET A 1 -18.44 47.40 -14.09
C MET A 1 -17.13 46.60 -14.15
N ALA A 2 -16.04 47.13 -14.72
CA ALA A 2 -14.76 46.40 -14.84
C ALA A 2 -14.15 45.91 -13.51
N TYR A 3 -14.19 46.72 -12.44
CA TYR A 3 -13.67 46.33 -11.12
C TYR A 3 -14.45 45.17 -10.48
N GLY A 4 -15.76 45.08 -10.73
CA GLY A 4 -16.60 43.98 -10.24
C GLY A 4 -16.30 42.67 -10.97
N LEU A 5 -16.07 42.73 -12.29
CA LEU A 5 -15.65 41.57 -13.09
C LEU A 5 -14.26 41.07 -12.65
N LEU A 6 -13.30 41.99 -12.49
CA LEU A 6 -11.95 41.64 -12.04
C LEU A 6 -11.96 41.04 -10.63
N GLY A 7 -12.67 41.66 -9.70
CA GLY A 7 -12.84 41.13 -8.34
C GLY A 7 -13.51 39.75 -8.34
N GLY A 8 -14.52 39.55 -9.19
CA GLY A 8 -15.19 38.26 -9.36
C GLY A 8 -14.25 37.16 -9.88
N VAL A 9 -13.42 37.47 -10.88
CA VAL A 9 -12.42 36.52 -11.43
C VAL A 9 -11.36 36.19 -10.39
N VAL A 10 -10.84 37.18 -9.66
CA VAL A 10 -9.86 36.96 -8.59
C VAL A 10 -10.45 36.09 -7.48
N MET A 11 -11.68 36.36 -7.06
CA MET A 11 -12.34 35.55 -6.04
C MET A 11 -12.60 34.11 -6.54
N ALA A 12 -13.04 33.94 -7.78
CA ALA A 12 -13.22 32.62 -8.37
C ALA A 12 -11.89 31.84 -8.41
N LEU A 13 -10.77 32.50 -8.76
CA LEU A 13 -9.44 31.89 -8.73
C LEU A 13 -9.00 31.50 -7.32
N ILE A 14 -9.24 32.34 -6.32
CA ILE A 14 -8.91 32.03 -4.92
C ILE A 14 -9.72 30.82 -4.43
N VAL A 15 -11.04 30.81 -4.65
CA VAL A 15 -11.88 29.64 -4.29
C VAL A 15 -11.39 28.40 -5.02
N PHE A 16 -11.10 28.52 -6.31
CA PHE A 16 -10.62 27.41 -7.12
C PHE A 16 -9.31 26.82 -6.57
N VAL A 17 -8.34 27.67 -6.22
CA VAL A 17 -7.07 27.24 -5.60
C VAL A 17 -7.34 26.55 -4.27
N VAL A 18 -8.16 27.14 -3.38
CA VAL A 18 -8.49 26.55 -2.09
C VAL A 18 -9.14 25.16 -2.27
N VAL A 19 -10.09 25.03 -3.19
CA VAL A 19 -10.77 23.75 -3.47
C VAL A 19 -9.79 22.71 -4.02
N LEU A 20 -8.88 23.11 -4.91
CA LEU A 20 -7.87 22.20 -5.45
C LEU A 20 -6.84 21.73 -4.42
N ASP A 21 -6.57 22.56 -3.41
CA ASP A 21 -5.62 22.29 -2.33
C ASP A 21 -6.27 21.55 -1.14
N SER A 22 -7.61 21.54 -1.06
CA SER A 22 -8.41 20.83 -0.04
C SER A 22 -8.41 19.30 -0.20
N ARG A 23 -7.24 18.69 -0.44
CA ARG A 23 -7.10 17.25 -0.61
C ARG A 23 -6.96 16.58 0.76
N PRO A 24 -7.36 15.31 0.89
CA PRO A 24 -7.06 14.55 2.11
C PRO A 24 -5.55 14.46 2.33
N ASP A 25 -5.14 14.48 3.59
CA ASP A 25 -3.78 14.18 3.98
C ASP A 25 -3.37 12.78 3.50
N LEU A 26 -2.06 12.60 3.32
CA LEU A 26 -1.49 11.30 2.98
C LEU A 26 -1.77 10.30 4.11
N SER A 27 -2.39 9.18 3.76
CA SER A 27 -2.48 8.03 4.66
C SER A 27 -1.10 7.47 5.02
N VAL A 28 -1.03 6.76 6.16
CA VAL A 28 0.20 6.14 6.68
C VAL A 28 0.96 5.30 5.65
N TRP A 29 0.25 4.48 4.85
CA TRP A 29 0.87 3.64 3.82
C TRP A 29 1.50 4.41 2.65
N HIS A 30 1.24 5.71 2.49
CA HIS A 30 1.94 6.55 1.52
C HIS A 30 3.25 7.12 2.08
N LEU A 31 3.41 7.10 3.41
CA LEU A 31 4.52 7.71 4.14
C LEU A 31 5.48 6.67 4.72
N ALA A 32 5.04 5.41 4.85
CA ALA A 32 5.86 4.32 5.34
C ALA A 32 7.01 4.04 4.38
N ASP A 33 8.23 4.11 4.91
CA ASP A 33 9.45 3.73 4.22
C ASP A 33 9.81 2.29 4.64
N LEU A 34 9.88 1.38 3.65
CA LEU A 34 10.10 -0.05 3.86
C LEU A 34 11.52 -0.41 3.39
N ASP A 35 12.49 -0.35 4.30
CA ASP A 35 13.90 -0.62 3.97
C ASP A 35 14.23 -2.11 3.78
N GLU A 36 13.34 -3.02 4.17
CA GLU A 36 13.48 -4.47 3.96
C GLU A 36 12.92 -4.94 2.61
N GLU A 37 12.64 -4.01 1.68
CA GLU A 37 12.23 -4.38 0.32
C GLU A 37 13.35 -5.08 -0.45
N PHE A 38 12.97 -6.05 -1.29
CA PHE A 38 13.90 -6.61 -2.25
C PHE A 38 14.25 -5.56 -3.31
N THR A 39 15.53 -5.24 -3.41
CA THR A 39 16.08 -4.34 -4.42
C THR A 39 17.21 -5.04 -5.17
N ARG A 40 17.74 -4.37 -6.20
CA ARG A 40 18.92 -4.87 -6.92
C ARG A 40 20.14 -5.03 -6.02
N ASP A 41 20.22 -4.23 -4.96
CA ASP A 41 21.37 -4.18 -4.06
C ASP A 41 21.18 -5.09 -2.83
N SER A 42 20.05 -5.81 -2.73
CA SER A 42 19.81 -6.80 -1.69
C SER A 42 20.78 -7.99 -1.86
N GLU A 43 21.54 -8.29 -0.81
CA GLU A 43 22.44 -9.45 -0.74
C GLU A 43 21.65 -10.76 -0.54
N VAL A 44 20.90 -11.16 -1.57
CA VAL A 44 20.05 -12.35 -1.58
C VAL A 44 20.43 -13.24 -2.75
N ASP A 45 21.11 -14.34 -2.45
CA ASP A 45 21.66 -15.27 -3.44
C ASP A 45 20.87 -16.58 -3.53
N SER A 46 19.84 -16.75 -2.70
CA SER A 46 19.01 -17.96 -2.68
C SER A 46 17.54 -17.67 -2.44
N PHE A 47 16.69 -18.60 -2.87
CA PHE A 47 15.25 -18.50 -2.63
C PHE A 47 14.91 -18.50 -1.14
N GLU A 48 15.64 -19.25 -0.31
CA GLU A 48 15.45 -19.24 1.14
C GLU A 48 15.79 -17.87 1.76
N GLN A 49 16.86 -17.23 1.29
CA GLN A 49 17.23 -15.88 1.72
C GLN A 49 16.18 -14.85 1.28
N TYR A 50 15.60 -15.01 0.09
CA TYR A 50 14.49 -14.18 -0.38
C TYR A 50 13.25 -14.33 0.52
N LEU A 51 12.87 -15.56 0.88
CA LEU A 51 11.74 -15.78 1.80
C LEU A 51 12.01 -15.16 3.19
N ALA A 52 13.24 -15.25 3.68
CA ALA A 52 13.62 -14.60 4.95
C ALA A 52 13.60 -13.06 4.88
N LEU A 53 13.92 -12.47 3.71
CA LEU A 53 13.77 -11.04 3.46
C LEU A 53 12.28 -10.66 3.38
N GLU A 54 11.47 -11.42 2.65
CA GLU A 54 10.01 -11.21 2.57
C GLU A 54 9.38 -11.23 3.98
N ASP A 55 9.79 -12.16 4.85
CA ASP A 55 9.33 -12.20 6.23
C ASP A 55 9.75 -10.99 7.07
N ARG A 56 10.89 -10.35 6.79
CA ARG A 56 11.28 -9.09 7.43
C ARG A 56 10.44 -7.93 6.89
N LEU A 57 10.29 -7.84 5.58
CA LEU A 57 9.47 -6.84 4.90
C LEU A 57 8.03 -6.84 5.43
N PHE A 58 7.38 -8.01 5.49
CA PHE A 58 5.99 -8.08 5.95
C PHE A 58 5.86 -7.78 7.43
N ARG A 59 6.85 -8.10 8.27
CA ARG A 59 6.87 -7.66 9.68
C ARG A 59 7.02 -6.15 9.80
N GLN A 60 7.85 -5.53 8.97
CA GLN A 60 8.01 -4.09 8.92
C GLN A 60 6.72 -3.40 8.44
N LEU A 61 6.11 -3.91 7.37
CA LEU A 61 4.82 -3.44 6.87
C LEU A 61 3.74 -3.54 7.95
N ASP A 62 3.73 -4.62 8.72
CA ASP A 62 2.78 -4.80 9.82
C ASP A 62 2.92 -3.68 10.86
N ALA A 63 4.16 -3.45 11.32
CA ALA A 63 4.49 -2.46 12.34
C ALA A 63 4.28 -1.01 11.89
N LEU A 64 4.66 -0.67 10.64
CA LEU A 64 4.63 0.71 10.16
C LEU A 64 3.30 1.10 9.53
N VAL A 65 2.48 0.14 9.10
CA VAL A 65 1.23 0.41 8.38
C VAL A 65 0.03 -0.22 9.07
N TYR A 66 -0.01 -1.55 9.22
CA TYR A 66 -1.21 -2.22 9.71
C TYR A 66 -1.55 -1.89 11.16
N ASP A 67 -0.55 -1.64 12.00
CA ASP A 67 -0.75 -1.28 13.41
C ASP A 67 -1.21 0.17 13.58
N GLU A 68 -0.81 1.07 12.68
CA GLU A 68 -1.22 2.48 12.66
C GLU A 68 -2.57 2.70 11.98
N VAL A 69 -2.98 1.82 11.07
CA VAL A 69 -4.28 1.89 10.41
C VAL A 69 -5.36 1.32 11.34
N SER A 70 -6.25 2.20 11.79
CA SER A 70 -7.42 1.79 12.58
C SER A 70 -8.21 0.68 11.89
N ARG A 71 -8.63 -0.33 12.66
CA ARG A 71 -9.53 -1.37 12.15
C ARG A 71 -10.85 -0.74 11.72
N GLY A 72 -11.04 -0.68 10.40
CA GLY A 72 -12.28 -0.23 9.80
C GLY A 72 -13.40 -1.26 9.94
N PRO A 73 -14.65 -0.88 9.65
CA PRO A 73 -15.73 -1.85 9.56
C PRO A 73 -15.39 -2.91 8.50
N GLY A 74 -15.83 -4.15 8.70
CA GLY A 74 -15.47 -5.27 7.81
C GLY A 74 -15.98 -5.14 6.36
N ASN A 75 -16.85 -4.16 6.09
CA ASN A 75 -17.31 -3.78 4.75
C ASN A 75 -16.40 -2.74 4.06
N SER A 76 -15.38 -2.20 4.73
CA SER A 76 -14.40 -1.30 4.13
C SER A 76 -13.61 -2.00 3.02
N ILE A 77 -13.08 -1.23 2.08
CA ILE A 77 -12.27 -1.73 0.94
C ILE A 77 -10.78 -1.39 1.07
N ASN A 78 -10.33 -0.94 2.25
CA ASN A 78 -8.95 -0.58 2.49
C ASN A 78 -8.10 -1.84 2.76
N ARG A 79 -7.14 -2.16 1.88
CA ARG A 79 -6.26 -3.34 2.00
C ARG A 79 -5.41 -3.37 3.27
N TYR A 80 -5.09 -2.21 3.84
CA TYR A 80 -4.27 -2.08 5.04
C TYR A 80 -5.10 -2.07 6.33
N SER A 81 -6.42 -2.06 6.22
CA SER A 81 -7.31 -2.22 7.37
C SER A 81 -7.56 -3.70 7.60
N ARG A 82 -7.07 -4.23 8.74
CA ARG A 82 -7.35 -5.62 9.14
C ARG A 82 -8.86 -5.88 9.20
N GLY A 83 -9.30 -6.99 8.62
CA GLY A 83 -10.70 -7.40 8.53
C GLY A 83 -11.52 -6.76 7.41
N SER A 84 -10.96 -5.84 6.61
CA SER A 84 -11.66 -5.22 5.48
C SER A 84 -11.95 -6.22 4.36
N ARG A 85 -12.79 -5.89 3.37
CA ARG A 85 -13.02 -6.74 2.18
C ARG A 85 -11.79 -6.93 1.29
N ALA A 86 -10.81 -6.04 1.43
CA ALA A 86 -9.57 -6.07 0.66
C ALA A 86 -8.37 -6.55 1.50
N ASP A 87 -8.60 -6.95 2.75
CA ASP A 87 -7.56 -7.51 3.62
C ASP A 87 -7.10 -8.87 3.07
N PRO A 88 -5.83 -9.04 2.69
CA PRO A 88 -5.30 -10.29 2.16
C PRO A 88 -5.35 -11.44 3.18
N ASP A 89 -5.28 -11.16 4.48
CA ASP A 89 -5.25 -12.20 5.53
C ASP A 89 -6.61 -12.87 5.76
N ARG A 90 -7.66 -12.39 5.08
CA ARG A 90 -9.00 -13.01 5.12
C ARG A 90 -9.13 -14.24 4.24
N TRP A 91 -8.25 -14.41 3.26
CA TRP A 91 -8.31 -15.53 2.34
C TRP A 91 -7.57 -16.74 2.93
N PRO A 92 -7.97 -17.98 2.59
CA PRO A 92 -7.24 -19.17 3.05
C PRO A 92 -5.77 -19.18 2.65
N VAL A 93 -5.43 -18.49 1.56
CA VAL A 93 -4.07 -18.26 1.08
C VAL A 93 -3.88 -16.76 0.93
N ASN A 94 -2.87 -16.21 1.61
CA ASN A 94 -2.47 -14.81 1.43
C ASN A 94 -1.66 -14.69 0.13
N TRP A 95 -2.33 -14.28 -0.95
CA TRP A 95 -1.74 -14.12 -2.28
C TRP A 95 -0.78 -12.91 -2.41
N ASN A 96 -0.56 -12.15 -1.35
CA ASN A 96 0.51 -11.14 -1.31
C ASN A 96 1.84 -11.73 -0.82
N ARG A 97 1.85 -12.97 -0.33
CA ARG A 97 3.06 -13.70 0.05
C ARG A 97 3.52 -14.61 -1.09
N THR A 98 4.79 -14.95 -1.09
CA THR A 98 5.34 -15.97 -1.98
C THR A 98 4.84 -17.36 -1.58
N PHE A 99 4.52 -18.19 -2.57
CA PHE A 99 4.11 -19.59 -2.35
C PHE A 99 4.72 -20.50 -3.42
N GLN A 100 4.99 -21.75 -3.05
CA GLN A 100 5.51 -22.78 -3.95
C GLN A 100 4.41 -23.78 -4.30
N LEU A 101 4.16 -23.97 -5.60
CA LEU A 101 3.29 -25.03 -6.10
C LEU A 101 4.09 -26.34 -6.22
N ALA A 102 4.29 -27.04 -5.11
CA ALA A 102 4.97 -28.33 -5.09
C ALA A 102 4.08 -29.43 -5.71
N HIS A 103 4.69 -30.32 -6.49
CA HIS A 103 4.04 -31.52 -7.02
C HIS A 103 4.97 -32.72 -6.82
N GLU A 104 4.45 -33.87 -6.39
CA GLU A 104 5.25 -35.08 -6.11
C GLU A 104 6.04 -35.62 -7.33
N ALA A 105 5.48 -35.48 -8.54
CA ALA A 105 6.10 -35.94 -9.79
C ALA A 105 6.07 -34.80 -10.83
N PRO A 106 6.90 -33.76 -10.66
CA PRO A 106 6.88 -32.60 -11.53
C PRO A 106 7.41 -33.00 -12.91
N ARG A 107 6.63 -32.70 -13.95
CA ARG A 107 7.01 -32.98 -15.36
C ARG A 107 7.69 -31.79 -16.04
N ALA A 108 7.57 -30.61 -15.43
CA ALA A 108 8.18 -29.37 -15.88
C ALA A 108 8.38 -28.44 -14.67
N VAL A 109 9.30 -27.49 -14.83
CA VAL A 109 9.51 -26.36 -13.93
C VAL A 109 9.38 -25.07 -14.74
N VAL A 110 8.78 -24.07 -14.13
CA VAL A 110 8.78 -22.68 -14.61
C VAL A 110 9.33 -21.85 -13.46
N LEU A 111 10.37 -21.07 -13.73
CA LEU A 111 10.98 -20.11 -12.81
C LEU A 111 10.49 -18.70 -13.17
#